data_AF-A0A9D7PGL0-F1
#
_entry.id   AF-A0A9D7PGL0-F1
#
_cell.length_a   1.000
_cell.length_b   1.000
_cell.length_c   1.000
_cell.angle_alpha   90.00
_cell.angle_beta   90.00
_cell.angle_gamma   90.00
#
_symmetry.space_group_name_H-M   'P 1'
#
loop_
_entity.id
_entity.type
_entity.pdbx_description
1 polymer ?
#
loop_
_entity_poly.entity_id
_entity_poly.type
_entity_poly.pdbx_seq_one_letter_code
_entity_poly.pdbx_strand_id
1 'polypeptide(L)'
;MIALERGRTNPGAPGVQMIGFQPYETFQLLIETGGVDRTNTLLCAACDAFSRRGKPTAAELEQFSALALRLFPIAAPAARAKAAATLGRSSDLTSELEELVVRHLGDDLADFLVAAPRLSEGTMLKVISSNDVLLGAALARRADLTGTVLARLFQMNSRKVYRALATNTAIQPRGPYLSALARSAQMDHQVAWSLAARDDFDAALLAPAFFDLGETDRIKVITAFAQRQTPTAPIKRTLEQLSVATDQLTKALMKLFSENRRPEVTRLLHQITGLDEVRCGQIAHDTSGAALFVVLRAFGCSAHDGLKVLIHATSHDEDRSKALAQFSTLFETVSVDATAFLMSAWRGEVNLLDMTKPEYRPFEGGRLRPPPPQTRERNPIVEQAIEALARIGTRAS
;
A
#
# COMPACT_ATOMS: atom_id res chain seq x y z
N MET A 1 -48.59 15.97 55.19
CA MET A 1 -48.83 15.64 56.62
C MET A 1 -49.68 14.39 56.61
N ILE A 2 -49.25 13.18 56.98
CA ILE A 2 -48.46 12.69 58.13
C ILE A 2 -47.79 11.37 57.63
N ALA A 3 -46.46 11.28 57.52
CA ALA A 3 -45.52 10.73 58.52
C ALA A 3 -45.83 9.28 58.92
N LEU A 4 -45.05 8.31 58.42
CA LEU A 4 -43.92 7.65 59.11
C LEU A 4 -44.36 6.63 60.17
N GLU A 5 -44.18 5.34 59.88
CA GLU A 5 -43.75 4.39 60.90
C GLU A 5 -42.66 3.47 60.35
N ARG A 6 -41.51 3.55 61.00
CA ARG A 6 -40.31 2.74 60.81
C ARG A 6 -40.50 1.39 61.50
N GLY A 7 -40.24 0.30 60.79
CA GLY A 7 -40.17 -1.05 61.36
C GLY A 7 -38.93 -1.80 60.89
N ARG A 8 -37.85 -1.66 61.67
CA ARG A 8 -36.75 -2.62 61.90
C ARG A 8 -35.96 -3.18 60.71
N THR A 9 -34.71 -2.71 60.63
CA THR A 9 -33.56 -3.33 59.98
C THR A 9 -33.31 -4.74 60.51
N ASN A 10 -33.35 -5.73 59.61
CA ASN A 10 -32.80 -7.06 59.84
C ASN A 10 -31.43 -7.14 59.14
N PRO A 11 -30.30 -7.31 59.86
CA PRO A 11 -28.98 -7.39 59.25
C PRO A 11 -28.70 -8.86 58.92
N GLY A 12 -28.85 -9.23 57.65
CA GLY A 12 -28.57 -10.60 57.23
C GLY A 12 -29.15 -10.97 55.88
N ALA A 13 -28.61 -10.39 54.81
CA ALA A 13 -28.74 -10.97 53.48
C ALA A 13 -27.42 -10.75 52.72
N PRO A 14 -26.75 -11.82 52.26
CA PRO A 14 -25.47 -11.71 51.58
C PRO A 14 -25.63 -11.03 50.22
N GLY A 15 -24.52 -10.44 49.78
CA GLY A 15 -24.44 -9.54 48.63
C GLY A 15 -25.10 -10.08 47.36
N VAL A 16 -25.63 -9.12 46.62
CA VAL A 16 -26.08 -9.21 45.24
C VAL A 16 -25.04 -9.96 44.40
N GLN A 17 -25.26 -11.26 44.19
CA GLN A 17 -24.44 -12.11 43.33
C GLN A 17 -24.95 -12.02 41.88
N MET A 18 -24.10 -11.46 41.02
CA MET A 18 -23.67 -12.06 39.75
C MET A 18 -24.78 -12.62 38.83
N ILE A 19 -25.55 -11.73 38.22
CA ILE A 19 -26.36 -12.05 37.03
C ILE A 19 -25.48 -11.77 35.81
N GLY A 20 -24.73 -12.77 35.34
CA GLY A 20 -23.99 -12.64 34.08
C GLY A 20 -23.03 -13.79 33.77
N PHE A 21 -22.43 -14.38 34.79
CA PHE A 21 -21.68 -15.63 34.72
C PHE A 21 -22.02 -16.41 35.99
N GLN A 22 -22.63 -17.60 35.87
CA GLN A 22 -22.76 -18.47 37.04
C GLN A 22 -21.36 -18.74 37.63
N PRO A 23 -21.24 -18.96 38.96
CA PRO A 23 -19.95 -19.23 39.59
C PRO A 23 -19.19 -20.32 38.83
N TYR A 24 -17.89 -20.14 38.66
CA TYR A 24 -16.99 -21.08 37.99
C TYR A 24 -17.16 -22.54 38.48
N GLU A 25 -17.52 -22.72 39.75
CA GLU A 25 -17.85 -24.01 40.37
C GLU A 25 -19.11 -24.67 39.79
N THR A 26 -20.16 -23.90 39.45
CA THR A 26 -21.39 -24.42 38.82
C THR A 26 -21.09 -24.95 37.42
N PHE A 27 -20.20 -24.29 36.68
CA PHE A 27 -19.75 -24.75 35.37
C PHE A 27 -18.90 -26.01 35.44
N GLN A 28 -18.02 -26.13 36.45
CA GLN A 28 -17.25 -27.36 36.67
C GLN A 28 -18.15 -28.56 36.92
N LEU A 29 -19.15 -28.41 37.80
CA LEU A 29 -20.11 -29.46 38.12
C LEU A 29 -20.93 -29.91 36.89
N LEU A 30 -21.27 -28.98 36.00
CA LEU A 30 -21.99 -29.25 34.76
C LEU A 30 -21.15 -29.96 33.70
N ILE A 31 -19.83 -29.70 33.65
CA ILE A 31 -18.88 -30.39 32.76
C ILE A 31 -18.64 -31.82 33.25
N GLU A 32 -18.53 -32.04 34.56
CA GLU A 32 -18.26 -33.35 35.16
C GLU A 32 -19.46 -34.31 35.09
N THR A 33 -20.68 -33.78 34.99
CA THR A 33 -21.93 -34.57 35.00
C THR A 33 -22.69 -34.59 33.67
N GLY A 34 -22.26 -33.82 32.67
CA GLY A 34 -22.96 -33.63 31.40
C GLY A 34 -22.28 -34.30 30.21
N GLY A 35 -23.02 -35.11 29.45
CA GLY A 35 -22.56 -35.66 28.17
C GLY A 35 -22.28 -34.58 27.11
N VAL A 36 -21.72 -34.99 25.97
CA VAL A 36 -21.25 -34.11 24.88
C VAL A 36 -22.29 -33.07 24.43
N ASP A 37 -23.58 -33.41 24.43
CA ASP A 37 -24.66 -32.49 24.04
C ASP A 37 -24.83 -31.29 24.99
N ARG A 38 -24.62 -31.49 26.29
CA ARG A 38 -24.65 -30.40 27.28
C ARG A 38 -23.43 -29.50 27.12
N THR A 39 -22.25 -30.08 26.90
CA THR A 39 -21.01 -29.34 26.59
C THR A 39 -21.17 -28.46 25.36
N ASN A 40 -21.79 -28.98 24.29
CA ASN A 40 -22.07 -28.22 23.06
C ASN A 40 -22.96 -27.00 23.32
N THR A 41 -24.06 -27.21 24.07
CA THR A 41 -25.03 -26.16 24.41
C THR A 41 -24.37 -25.09 25.29
N LEU A 42 -23.62 -25.52 26.29
CA LEU A 42 -22.94 -24.65 27.24
C LEU A 42 -21.85 -23.81 26.58
N LEU A 43 -21.05 -24.41 25.69
CA LEU A 43 -20.04 -23.69 24.92
C LEU A 43 -20.66 -22.60 24.05
N CYS A 44 -21.71 -22.92 23.28
CA CYS A 44 -22.37 -21.93 22.42
C CYS A 44 -23.00 -20.81 23.24
N ALA A 45 -23.70 -21.14 24.33
CA ALA A 45 -24.34 -20.17 25.19
C ALA A 45 -23.32 -19.24 25.88
N ALA A 46 -22.19 -19.77 26.34
CA ALA A 46 -21.12 -18.98 26.94
C ALA A 46 -20.49 -18.01 25.93
N CYS A 47 -20.25 -18.46 24.69
CA CYS A 47 -19.73 -17.60 23.62
C CYS A 47 -20.73 -16.50 23.21
N ASP A 48 -22.02 -16.84 23.13
CA ASP A 48 -23.09 -15.88 22.82
C ASP A 48 -23.24 -14.83 23.94
N ALA A 49 -23.17 -15.25 25.21
CA ALA A 49 -23.21 -14.33 26.34
C ALA A 49 -21.98 -13.39 26.38
N PHE A 50 -20.79 -13.92 26.10
CA PHE A 50 -19.56 -13.14 26.04
C PHE A 50 -19.59 -12.10 24.92
N SER A 51 -19.93 -12.51 23.69
CA SER A 51 -19.94 -11.61 22.51
C SER A 51 -20.92 -10.43 22.63
N ARG A 52 -22.03 -10.60 23.36
CA ARG A 52 -23.02 -9.53 23.59
C ARG A 52 -22.61 -8.54 24.68
N ARG A 53 -21.63 -8.86 25.53
CA ARG A 53 -21.34 -8.12 26.76
C ARG A 53 -20.56 -6.83 26.54
N GLY A 54 -20.01 -6.61 25.35
CA GLY A 54 -19.48 -5.32 24.88
C GLY A 54 -18.15 -4.87 25.50
N LYS A 55 -17.99 -4.93 26.82
CA LYS A 55 -16.75 -4.61 27.56
C LYS A 55 -16.62 -5.48 28.83
N PRO A 56 -16.10 -6.71 28.74
CA PRO A 56 -15.90 -7.56 29.92
C PRO A 56 -14.79 -7.00 30.82
N THR A 57 -14.91 -7.20 32.13
CA THR A 57 -13.83 -6.89 33.08
C THR A 57 -12.68 -7.89 32.95
N ALA A 58 -11.48 -7.53 33.45
CA ALA A 58 -10.30 -8.41 33.38
C ALA A 58 -10.55 -9.79 34.03
N ALA A 59 -11.21 -9.80 35.20
CA ALA A 59 -11.55 -11.04 35.90
C ALA A 59 -12.54 -11.91 35.12
N GLU A 60 -13.55 -11.31 34.49
CA GLU A 60 -14.53 -12.04 33.66
C GLU A 60 -13.89 -12.62 32.40
N LEU A 61 -12.97 -11.87 31.80
CA LEU A 61 -12.25 -12.29 30.62
C LEU A 61 -11.29 -13.46 30.92
N GLU A 62 -10.62 -13.45 32.08
CA GLU A 62 -9.82 -14.58 32.57
C GLU A 62 -10.69 -15.82 32.85
N GLN A 63 -11.82 -15.65 33.55
CA GLN A 63 -12.76 -16.73 33.84
C GLN A 63 -13.33 -17.35 32.56
N PHE A 64 -13.73 -16.52 31.59
CA PHE A 64 -14.23 -17.00 30.31
C PHE A 64 -13.15 -17.73 29.52
N SER A 65 -11.92 -17.21 29.49
CA SER A 65 -10.80 -17.83 28.76
C SER A 65 -10.50 -19.22 29.31
N ALA A 66 -10.42 -19.36 30.64
CA ALA A 66 -10.24 -20.65 31.31
C ALA A 66 -11.38 -21.64 31.00
N LEU A 67 -12.62 -21.16 30.96
CA LEU A 67 -13.79 -21.99 30.62
C LEU A 67 -13.74 -22.45 29.15
N ALA A 68 -13.50 -21.52 28.21
CA ALA A 68 -13.45 -21.81 26.79
C ALA A 68 -12.35 -22.82 26.45
N LEU A 69 -11.13 -22.64 26.98
CA LEU A 69 -10.01 -23.56 26.74
C LEU A 69 -10.30 -25.01 27.17
N ARG A 70 -11.14 -25.21 28.20
CA ARG A 70 -11.56 -26.54 28.66
C ARG A 70 -12.68 -27.13 27.82
N LEU A 71 -13.64 -26.30 27.37
CA LEU A 71 -14.83 -26.77 26.65
C LEU A 71 -14.56 -27.07 25.16
N PHE A 72 -13.73 -26.27 24.50
CA PHE A 72 -13.45 -26.42 23.06
C PHE A 72 -12.92 -27.82 22.67
N PRO A 73 -11.98 -28.43 23.41
CA PRO A 73 -11.48 -29.78 23.09
C PRO A 73 -12.55 -30.88 23.20
N ILE A 74 -13.51 -30.73 24.10
CA ILE A 74 -14.51 -31.77 24.45
C ILE A 74 -15.78 -31.64 23.58
N ALA A 75 -16.09 -30.44 23.08
CA ALA A 75 -17.26 -30.19 22.24
C ALA A 75 -17.17 -30.89 20.88
N ALA A 76 -18.31 -31.14 20.24
CA ALA A 76 -18.39 -31.69 18.88
C ALA A 76 -17.91 -30.66 17.83
N PRO A 77 -17.39 -31.08 16.66
CA PRO A 77 -16.85 -30.17 15.64
C PRO A 77 -17.82 -29.05 15.20
N ALA A 78 -19.11 -29.38 15.00
CA ALA A 78 -20.13 -28.40 14.61
C ALA A 78 -20.35 -27.33 15.70
N ALA A 79 -20.30 -27.72 16.98
CA ALA A 79 -20.43 -26.78 18.10
C ALA A 79 -19.19 -25.88 18.23
N ARG A 80 -17.98 -26.42 17.99
CA ARG A 80 -16.74 -25.62 17.98
C ARG A 80 -16.75 -24.56 16.88
N ALA A 81 -17.18 -24.92 15.67
CA ALA A 81 -17.26 -23.99 14.55
C ALA A 81 -18.26 -22.86 14.84
N LYS A 82 -19.46 -23.21 15.34
CA LYS A 82 -20.46 -22.22 15.75
C LYS A 82 -19.95 -21.30 16.86
N ALA A 83 -19.32 -21.86 17.89
CA ALA A 83 -18.75 -21.10 19.00
C ALA A 83 -17.62 -20.16 18.54
N ALA A 84 -16.71 -20.63 17.69
CA ALA A 84 -15.65 -19.83 17.08
C ALA A 84 -16.23 -18.67 16.25
N ALA A 85 -17.26 -18.91 15.46
CA ALA A 85 -17.93 -17.88 14.66
C ALA A 85 -18.61 -16.80 15.52
N THR A 86 -19.22 -17.20 16.64
CA THR A 86 -19.75 -16.24 17.61
C THR A 86 -18.62 -15.42 18.26
N LEU A 87 -17.55 -16.08 18.71
CA LEU A 87 -16.42 -15.40 19.35
C LEU A 87 -15.68 -14.45 18.42
N GLY A 88 -15.51 -14.81 17.16
CA GLY A 88 -14.87 -13.95 16.16
C GLY A 88 -15.56 -12.62 15.91
N ARG A 89 -16.81 -12.43 16.37
CA ARG A 89 -17.51 -11.14 16.31
C ARG A 89 -17.24 -10.24 17.51
N SER A 90 -16.60 -10.75 18.56
CA SER A 90 -16.26 -9.97 19.75
C SER A 90 -15.05 -9.07 19.48
N SER A 91 -15.07 -7.85 20.02
CA SER A 91 -13.96 -6.90 19.92
C SER A 91 -12.85 -7.14 20.95
N ASP A 92 -13.15 -7.84 22.04
CA ASP A 92 -12.27 -8.00 23.20
C ASP A 92 -11.83 -9.47 23.34
N LEU A 93 -11.00 -9.94 22.41
CA LEU A 93 -10.42 -11.28 22.44
C LEU A 93 -9.00 -11.24 23.03
N THR A 94 -8.68 -12.23 23.86
CA THR A 94 -7.28 -12.54 24.23
C THR A 94 -6.61 -13.34 23.13
N SER A 95 -5.28 -13.37 23.12
CA SER A 95 -4.50 -14.20 22.20
C SER A 95 -4.91 -15.68 22.25
N GLU A 96 -5.23 -16.20 23.43
CA GLU A 96 -5.68 -17.59 23.60
C GLU A 96 -7.04 -17.85 22.94
N LEU A 97 -7.98 -16.92 23.07
CA LEU A 97 -9.29 -17.01 22.43
C LEU A 97 -9.21 -16.81 20.91
N GLU A 98 -8.34 -15.91 20.45
CA GLU A 98 -8.04 -15.75 19.02
C GLU A 98 -7.55 -17.07 18.40
N GLU A 99 -6.65 -17.79 19.09
CA GLU A 99 -6.14 -19.08 18.62
C GLU A 99 -7.24 -20.15 18.50
N LEU A 100 -8.19 -20.16 19.43
CA LEU A 100 -9.35 -21.04 19.37
C LEU A 100 -10.25 -20.70 18.17
N VAL A 101 -10.49 -19.41 17.92
CA VAL A 101 -11.25 -18.95 16.76
C VAL A 101 -10.55 -19.40 15.48
N VAL A 102 -9.27 -19.06 15.31
CA VAL A 102 -8.49 -19.39 14.11
C VAL A 102 -8.46 -20.90 13.84
N ARG A 103 -8.36 -21.73 14.87
CA ARG A 103 -8.31 -23.19 14.74
C ARG A 103 -9.65 -23.82 14.31
N HIS A 104 -10.76 -23.19 14.65
CA HIS A 104 -12.09 -23.83 14.54
C HIS A 104 -13.06 -23.11 13.60
N LEU A 105 -12.71 -21.93 13.07
CA LEU A 105 -13.61 -21.16 12.20
C LEU A 105 -13.82 -21.80 10.81
N GLY A 106 -12.86 -22.60 10.34
CA GLY A 106 -12.98 -23.29 9.04
C GLY A 106 -12.95 -22.32 7.86
N ASP A 107 -13.94 -22.42 6.97
CA ASP A 107 -13.97 -21.69 5.70
C ASP A 107 -14.10 -20.17 5.86
N ASP A 108 -14.75 -19.70 6.93
CA ASP A 108 -14.95 -18.27 7.22
C ASP A 108 -13.69 -17.57 7.78
N LEU A 109 -12.59 -18.31 7.95
CA LEU A 109 -11.36 -17.79 8.55
C LEU A 109 -10.78 -16.59 7.79
N ALA A 110 -10.78 -16.63 6.46
CA ALA A 110 -10.22 -15.53 5.66
C ALA A 110 -10.97 -14.21 5.90
N ASP A 111 -12.29 -14.25 6.03
CA ASP A 111 -13.12 -13.06 6.25
C ASP A 111 -12.93 -12.51 7.65
N PHE A 112 -12.86 -13.38 8.66
CA PHE A 112 -12.51 -13.00 10.03
C PHE A 112 -11.15 -12.30 10.10
N LEU A 113 -10.12 -12.84 9.44
CA LEU A 113 -8.78 -12.25 9.46
C LEU A 113 -8.74 -10.83 8.88
N VAL A 114 -9.65 -10.46 7.97
CA VAL A 114 -9.74 -9.08 7.45
C VAL A 114 -10.57 -8.21 8.39
N ALA A 115 -11.72 -8.70 8.84
CA ALA A 115 -12.70 -7.91 9.58
C ALA A 115 -12.36 -7.71 11.07
N ALA A 116 -11.54 -8.58 11.67
CA ALA A 116 -11.20 -8.51 13.08
C ALA A 116 -10.53 -7.17 13.42
N PRO A 117 -11.04 -6.41 14.40
CA PRO A 117 -10.56 -5.06 14.69
C PRO A 117 -9.11 -5.05 15.21
N ARG A 118 -8.71 -6.12 15.90
CA ARG A 118 -7.36 -6.36 16.38
C ARG A 118 -7.07 -7.86 16.28
N LEU A 119 -5.81 -8.18 15.99
CA LEU A 119 -5.32 -9.54 16.00
C LEU A 119 -3.90 -9.51 16.57
N SER A 120 -3.56 -10.43 17.45
CA SER A 120 -2.21 -10.47 18.00
C SER A 120 -1.16 -10.91 16.95
N GLU A 121 0.06 -10.38 17.06
CA GLU A 121 1.19 -10.76 16.19
C GLU A 121 1.43 -12.27 16.20
N GLY A 122 1.37 -12.90 17.38
CA GLY A 122 1.55 -14.34 17.54
C GLY A 122 0.54 -15.15 16.73
N THR A 123 -0.74 -14.75 16.76
CA THR A 123 -1.79 -15.39 15.96
C THR A 123 -1.56 -15.20 14.46
N MET A 124 -1.20 -13.99 14.02
CA MET A 124 -0.87 -13.72 12.61
C MET A 124 0.28 -14.61 12.12
N LEU A 125 1.36 -14.72 12.89
CA LEU A 125 2.53 -15.53 12.54
C LEU A 125 2.20 -17.03 12.50
N LYS A 126 1.37 -17.53 13.42
CA LYS A 126 0.86 -18.91 13.41
C LYS A 126 0.06 -19.19 12.14
N VAL A 127 -0.85 -18.28 11.75
CA VAL A 127 -1.62 -18.41 10.49
C VAL A 127 -0.69 -18.45 9.28
N ILE A 128 0.29 -17.54 9.18
CA ILE A 128 1.23 -17.52 8.05
C ILE A 128 2.09 -18.79 8.02
N SER A 129 2.41 -19.37 9.18
CA SER A 129 3.22 -20.58 9.28
C SER A 129 2.51 -21.84 8.72
N SER A 130 1.19 -21.81 8.56
CA SER A 130 0.44 -22.85 7.82
C SER A 130 0.75 -22.85 6.31
N ASN A 131 1.39 -21.80 5.82
CA ASN A 131 1.70 -21.57 4.41
C ASN A 131 0.48 -21.55 3.47
N ASP A 132 -0.72 -21.28 4.02
CA ASP A 132 -1.92 -21.07 3.22
C ASP A 132 -1.91 -19.66 2.59
N VAL A 133 -1.85 -19.65 1.26
CA VAL A 133 -1.81 -18.43 0.44
C VAL A 133 -3.09 -17.60 0.59
N LEU A 134 -4.25 -18.22 0.75
CA LEU A 134 -5.52 -17.49 0.88
C LEU A 134 -5.56 -16.72 2.20
N LEU A 135 -5.15 -17.37 3.30
CA LEU A 135 -5.07 -16.74 4.61
C LEU A 135 -3.97 -15.68 4.67
N GLY A 136 -2.81 -15.94 4.04
CA GLY A 136 -1.76 -14.93 3.88
C GLY A 136 -2.24 -13.69 3.12
N ALA A 137 -2.99 -13.87 2.03
CA ALA A 137 -3.57 -12.75 1.29
C ALA A 137 -4.65 -12.01 2.07
N ALA A 138 -5.41 -12.69 2.93
CA ALA A 138 -6.36 -12.05 3.85
C ALA A 138 -5.64 -11.18 4.87
N LEU A 139 -4.59 -11.70 5.52
CA LEU A 139 -3.76 -10.95 6.45
C LEU A 139 -3.10 -9.74 5.79
N ALA A 140 -2.61 -9.89 4.55
CA ALA A 140 -1.97 -8.80 3.80
C ALA A 140 -2.87 -7.57 3.57
N ARG A 141 -4.20 -7.69 3.70
CA ARG A 141 -5.14 -6.56 3.60
C ARG A 141 -5.31 -5.77 4.89
N ARG A 142 -4.77 -6.26 6.02
CA ARG A 142 -4.93 -5.61 7.32
C ARG A 142 -4.07 -4.34 7.45
N ALA A 143 -4.55 -3.39 8.24
CA ALA A 143 -3.83 -2.14 8.49
C ALA A 143 -2.81 -2.22 9.65
N ASP A 144 -2.97 -3.18 10.56
CA ASP A 144 -2.19 -3.34 11.79
C ASP A 144 -1.01 -4.32 11.64
N LEU A 145 -0.44 -4.41 10.44
CA LEU A 145 0.68 -5.30 10.15
C LEU A 145 1.98 -4.81 10.79
N THR A 146 2.59 -5.65 11.62
CA THR A 146 3.92 -5.40 12.17
C THR A 146 5.01 -5.74 11.15
N GLY A 147 6.22 -5.21 11.35
CA GLY A 147 7.36 -5.47 10.45
C GLY A 147 7.70 -6.95 10.32
N THR A 148 7.54 -7.72 11.40
CA THR A 148 7.79 -9.18 11.43
C THR A 148 6.76 -9.93 10.58
N VAL A 149 5.47 -9.61 10.72
CA VAL A 149 4.39 -10.22 9.94
C VAL A 149 4.54 -9.87 8.47
N LEU A 150 4.83 -8.60 8.17
CA LEU A 150 5.07 -8.14 6.80
C LEU A 150 6.24 -8.91 6.15
N ALA A 151 7.36 -9.06 6.86
CA ALA A 151 8.49 -9.84 6.37
C ALA A 151 8.09 -11.28 5.98
N ARG A 152 7.29 -11.94 6.82
CA ARG A 152 6.79 -13.29 6.55
C ARG A 152 5.83 -13.35 5.36
N LEU A 153 4.95 -12.36 5.20
CA LEU A 153 4.06 -12.27 4.04
C LEU A 153 4.84 -12.13 2.73
N PHE A 154 5.90 -11.30 2.70
CA PHE A 154 6.78 -11.19 1.54
C PHE A 154 7.56 -12.48 1.24
N GLN A 155 7.96 -13.23 2.28
CA GLN A 155 8.64 -14.53 2.13
C GLN A 155 7.77 -15.61 1.50
N MET A 156 6.43 -15.50 1.56
CA MET A 156 5.52 -16.45 0.89
C MET A 156 5.67 -16.42 -0.64
N ASN A 157 6.20 -15.32 -1.20
CA ASN A 157 6.48 -15.15 -2.63
C ASN A 157 5.29 -15.50 -3.56
N SER A 158 4.08 -15.14 -3.16
CA SER A 158 2.84 -15.48 -3.87
C SER A 158 2.20 -14.28 -4.53
N ARG A 159 1.78 -14.42 -5.80
CA ARG A 159 1.07 -13.37 -6.56
C ARG A 159 -0.18 -12.87 -5.83
N LYS A 160 -0.96 -13.77 -5.22
CA LYS A 160 -2.16 -13.40 -4.46
C LYS A 160 -1.84 -12.50 -3.27
N VAL A 161 -0.75 -12.80 -2.56
CA VAL A 161 -0.29 -11.99 -1.42
C VAL A 161 0.22 -10.63 -1.92
N TYR A 162 1.02 -10.59 -2.99
CA TYR A 162 1.49 -9.33 -3.57
C TYR A 162 0.34 -8.43 -4.06
N ARG A 163 -0.70 -8.98 -4.68
CA ARG A 163 -1.91 -8.22 -5.07
C ARG A 163 -2.61 -7.60 -3.85
N ALA A 164 -2.74 -8.37 -2.77
CA ALA A 164 -3.31 -7.87 -1.51
C ALA A 164 -2.43 -6.78 -0.87
N LEU A 165 -1.10 -6.97 -0.82
CA LEU A 165 -0.16 -5.97 -0.31
C LEU A 165 -0.16 -4.69 -1.17
N ALA A 166 -0.25 -4.82 -2.49
CA ALA A 166 -0.26 -3.69 -3.40
C ALA A 166 -1.47 -2.77 -3.18
N THR A 167 -2.65 -3.33 -2.91
CA THR A 167 -3.88 -2.57 -2.62
C THR A 167 -3.95 -2.00 -1.20
N ASN A 168 -3.07 -2.46 -0.29
CA ASN A 168 -3.08 -2.03 1.10
C ASN A 168 -2.36 -0.69 1.29
N THR A 169 -3.13 0.40 1.43
CA THR A 169 -2.60 1.76 1.62
C THR A 169 -2.10 2.04 3.04
N ALA A 170 -2.35 1.16 4.00
CA ALA A 170 -1.84 1.31 5.37
C ALA A 170 -0.34 0.98 5.45
N ILE A 171 0.18 0.16 4.53
CA ILE A 171 1.62 -0.14 4.47
C ILE A 171 2.33 0.85 3.55
N GLN A 172 3.50 1.33 3.98
CA GLN A 172 4.40 2.12 3.14
C GLN A 172 5.63 1.27 2.80
N PRO A 173 5.65 0.58 1.64
CA PRO A 173 6.76 -0.29 1.30
C PRO A 173 8.04 0.51 1.10
N ARG A 174 9.13 0.09 1.76
CA ARG A 174 10.46 0.71 1.65
C ARG A 174 11.53 -0.37 1.51
N GLY A 175 12.69 0.02 0.96
CA GLY A 175 13.84 -0.86 0.80
C GLY A 175 13.48 -2.18 0.11
N PRO A 176 13.75 -3.36 0.71
CA PRO A 176 13.52 -4.65 0.06
C PRO A 176 12.05 -4.93 -0.29
N TYR A 177 11.09 -4.43 0.48
CA TYR A 177 9.66 -4.62 0.22
C TYR A 177 9.19 -3.84 -1.00
N LEU A 178 9.69 -2.61 -1.15
CA LEU A 178 9.46 -1.80 -2.35
C LEU A 178 10.03 -2.49 -3.59
N SER A 179 11.27 -2.99 -3.48
CA SER A 179 11.91 -3.76 -4.56
C SER A 179 11.13 -5.00 -4.97
N ALA A 180 10.56 -5.71 -3.99
CA ALA A 180 9.75 -6.90 -4.24
C ALA A 180 8.42 -6.55 -4.92
N LEU A 181 7.72 -5.50 -4.48
CA LEU A 181 6.48 -5.02 -5.12
C LEU A 181 6.72 -4.50 -6.52
N ALA A 182 7.77 -3.69 -6.72
CA ALA A 182 8.13 -3.17 -8.03
C ALA A 182 8.46 -4.30 -9.01
N ARG A 183 9.21 -5.33 -8.57
CA ARG A 183 9.48 -6.52 -9.38
C ARG A 183 8.20 -7.32 -9.67
N SER A 184 7.32 -7.47 -8.67
CA SER A 184 6.04 -8.16 -8.86
C SER A 184 5.15 -7.45 -9.88
N ALA A 185 5.16 -6.12 -9.92
CA ALA A 185 4.40 -5.33 -10.89
C ALA A 185 4.81 -5.63 -12.34
N GLN A 186 6.08 -5.94 -12.59
CA GLN A 186 6.57 -6.31 -13.94
C GLN A 186 6.03 -7.67 -14.42
N MET A 187 5.63 -8.54 -13.49
CA MET A 187 5.23 -9.90 -13.77
C MET A 187 3.71 -10.11 -13.66
N ASP A 188 3.00 -9.12 -13.09
CA ASP A 188 1.58 -9.20 -12.78
C ASP A 188 0.93 -7.81 -12.92
N HIS A 189 0.21 -7.62 -14.04
CA HIS A 189 -0.46 -6.35 -14.36
C HIS A 189 -1.41 -5.89 -13.26
N GLN A 190 -2.04 -6.81 -12.51
CA GLN A 190 -2.94 -6.41 -11.42
C GLN A 190 -2.19 -5.73 -10.27
N VAL A 191 -0.95 -6.15 -10.02
CA VAL A 191 -0.07 -5.48 -9.04
C VAL A 191 0.33 -4.11 -9.57
N ALA A 192 0.70 -4.01 -10.84
CA ALA A 192 1.04 -2.72 -11.46
C ALA A 192 -0.12 -1.71 -11.38
N TRP A 193 -1.34 -2.12 -11.72
CA TRP A 193 -2.53 -1.26 -11.62
C TRP A 193 -2.84 -0.85 -10.18
N SER A 194 -2.74 -1.80 -9.24
CA SER A 194 -2.98 -1.50 -7.82
C SER A 194 -1.98 -0.49 -7.26
N LEU A 195 -0.70 -0.57 -7.68
CA LEU A 195 0.32 0.39 -7.30
C LEU A 195 0.17 1.73 -8.02
N ALA A 196 -0.26 1.75 -9.28
CA ALA A 196 -0.49 2.99 -10.03
C ALA A 196 -1.69 3.81 -9.50
N ALA A 197 -2.65 3.12 -8.88
CA ALA A 197 -3.78 3.74 -8.20
C ALA A 197 -3.40 4.40 -6.86
N ARG A 198 -2.18 4.20 -6.37
CA ARG A 198 -1.72 4.74 -5.10
C ARG A 198 -1.03 6.08 -5.27
N ASP A 199 -1.48 7.07 -4.51
CA ASP A 199 -0.84 8.39 -4.46
C ASP A 199 0.48 8.38 -3.66
N ASP A 200 0.66 7.41 -2.77
CA ASP A 200 1.87 7.26 -1.94
C ASP A 200 2.98 6.42 -2.59
N PHE A 201 2.77 5.96 -3.83
CA PHE A 201 3.73 5.15 -4.57
C PHE A 201 4.44 5.96 -5.66
N ASP A 202 5.76 5.80 -5.78
CA ASP A 202 6.54 6.44 -6.85
C ASP A 202 6.28 5.74 -8.19
N ALA A 203 5.38 6.33 -8.99
CA ALA A 203 4.98 5.79 -10.29
C ALA A 203 6.16 5.56 -11.26
N ALA A 204 7.30 6.24 -11.09
CA ALA A 204 8.47 5.98 -11.93
C ALA A 204 8.97 4.54 -11.84
N LEU A 205 8.74 3.85 -10.71
CA LEU A 205 9.10 2.44 -10.53
C LEU A 205 8.26 1.48 -11.37
N LEU A 206 7.14 1.94 -11.95
CA LEU A 206 6.30 1.15 -12.87
C LEU A 206 6.73 1.26 -14.33
N ALA A 207 7.81 1.99 -14.63
CA ALA A 207 8.37 2.10 -15.98
C ALA A 207 8.52 0.76 -16.74
N PRO A 208 8.88 -0.40 -16.15
CA PRO A 208 9.01 -1.65 -16.91
C PRO A 208 7.65 -2.30 -17.20
N ALA A 209 6.63 -1.96 -16.41
CA ALA A 209 5.24 -2.38 -16.62
C ALA A 209 4.43 -1.37 -17.45
N PHE A 210 5.08 -0.35 -18.02
CA PHE A 210 4.43 0.78 -18.70
C PHE A 210 3.39 0.36 -19.75
N PHE A 211 3.70 -0.65 -20.55
CA PHE A 211 2.80 -1.15 -21.60
C PHE A 211 1.57 -1.87 -21.06
N ASP A 212 1.62 -2.38 -19.83
CA ASP A 212 0.48 -3.02 -19.16
C ASP A 212 -0.44 -1.99 -18.46
N LEU A 213 0.03 -0.76 -18.25
CA LEU A 213 -0.74 0.30 -17.58
C LEU A 213 -1.80 0.92 -18.51
N GLY A 214 -2.87 1.43 -17.90
CA GLY A 214 -3.84 2.28 -18.57
C GLY A 214 -3.25 3.65 -18.94
N GLU A 215 -3.91 4.37 -19.85
CA GLU A 215 -3.44 5.65 -20.38
C GLU A 215 -3.12 6.68 -19.29
N THR A 216 -4.03 6.90 -18.35
CA THR A 216 -3.82 7.87 -17.26
C THR A 216 -2.61 7.51 -16.41
N ASP A 217 -2.39 6.23 -16.15
CA ASP A 217 -1.28 5.75 -15.34
C ASP A 217 0.05 5.83 -16.09
N ARG A 218 0.06 5.60 -17.41
CA ARG A 218 1.25 5.83 -18.26
C ARG A 218 1.70 7.29 -18.19
N ILE A 219 0.76 8.23 -18.22
CA ILE A 219 1.08 9.65 -18.06
C ILE A 219 1.62 9.93 -16.65
N LYS A 220 1.07 9.33 -15.59
CA LYS A 220 1.65 9.43 -14.24
C LYS A 220 3.10 8.94 -14.20
N VAL A 221 3.41 7.81 -14.85
CA VAL A 221 4.79 7.31 -14.94
C VAL A 221 5.70 8.34 -15.61
N ILE A 222 5.31 8.89 -16.78
CA ILE A 222 6.11 9.90 -17.48
C ILE A 222 6.29 11.15 -16.62
N THR A 223 5.21 11.60 -15.97
CA THR A 223 5.22 12.78 -15.10
C THR A 223 6.11 12.56 -13.86
N ALA A 224 6.24 11.34 -13.36
CA ALA A 224 7.15 11.02 -12.25
C ALA A 224 8.65 11.17 -12.61
N PHE A 225 8.97 11.35 -13.90
CA PHE A 225 10.28 11.73 -14.38
C PHE A 225 10.44 13.24 -14.66
N ALA A 226 9.36 14.02 -14.56
CA ALA A 226 9.42 15.46 -14.72
C ALA A 226 10.32 16.07 -13.63
N GLN A 227 11.27 16.92 -14.04
CA GLN A 227 12.20 17.61 -13.14
C GLN A 227 13.04 16.69 -12.22
N ARG A 228 13.11 15.40 -12.55
CA ARG A 228 13.88 14.39 -11.81
C ARG A 228 15.27 14.23 -12.42
N GLN A 229 16.30 14.14 -11.59
CA GLN A 229 17.61 13.67 -12.06
C GLN A 229 17.56 12.16 -12.29
N THR A 230 18.11 11.70 -13.41
CA THR A 230 18.18 10.27 -13.73
C THR A 230 19.63 9.81 -13.84
N PRO A 231 19.94 8.55 -13.49
CA PRO A 231 21.23 7.96 -13.82
C PRO A 231 21.50 8.01 -15.33
N THR A 232 22.76 7.96 -15.73
CA THR A 232 23.14 7.92 -17.14
C THR A 232 22.63 6.64 -17.78
N ALA A 233 21.77 6.78 -18.79
CA ALA A 233 21.20 5.66 -19.54
C ALA A 233 22.19 5.12 -20.58
N PRO A 234 22.39 3.79 -20.71
CA PRO A 234 23.27 3.19 -21.72
C PRO A 234 22.91 3.60 -23.15
N ILE A 235 21.62 3.70 -23.47
CA ILE A 235 21.13 4.04 -24.81
C ILE A 235 21.43 5.49 -25.23
N LYS A 236 21.80 6.36 -24.29
CA LYS A 236 21.95 7.80 -24.53
C LYS A 236 22.90 8.12 -25.70
N ARG A 237 24.06 7.47 -25.75
CA ARG A 237 25.05 7.69 -26.83
C ARG A 237 24.50 7.32 -28.20
N THR A 238 23.75 6.22 -28.28
CA THR A 238 23.13 5.76 -29.53
C THR A 238 22.06 6.75 -29.99
N LEU A 239 21.23 7.25 -29.07
CA LEU A 239 20.22 8.25 -29.38
C LEU A 239 20.85 9.59 -29.80
N GLU A 240 21.90 10.05 -29.14
CA GLU A 240 22.62 11.27 -29.52
C GLU A 240 23.18 11.17 -30.94
N GLN A 241 23.76 10.04 -31.33
CA GLN A 241 24.26 9.81 -32.70
C GLN A 241 23.14 9.79 -33.74
N LEU A 242 21.98 9.22 -33.40
CA LEU A 242 20.81 9.16 -34.28
C LEU A 242 20.03 10.50 -34.33
N SER A 243 20.12 11.33 -33.29
CA SER A 243 19.41 12.62 -33.18
C SER A 243 19.84 13.67 -34.22
N VAL A 244 20.96 13.45 -34.90
CA VAL A 244 21.39 14.29 -36.04
C VAL A 244 20.37 14.25 -37.19
N ALA A 245 19.53 13.20 -37.26
CA ALA A 245 18.50 13.03 -38.27
C ALA A 245 17.05 13.22 -37.75
N THR A 246 16.86 13.92 -36.63
CA THR A 246 15.52 14.10 -36.01
C THR A 246 14.47 14.66 -36.98
N ASP A 247 14.84 15.59 -37.86
CA ASP A 247 13.93 16.13 -38.89
C ASP A 247 13.49 15.09 -39.92
N GLN A 248 14.35 14.13 -40.25
CA GLN A 248 14.02 13.05 -41.17
C GLN A 248 13.13 12.02 -40.49
N LEU A 249 13.43 11.69 -39.23
CA LEU A 249 12.63 10.78 -38.41
C LEU A 249 11.20 11.30 -38.23
N THR A 250 11.05 12.56 -37.82
CA THR A 250 9.73 13.18 -37.60
C THR A 250 8.91 13.21 -38.88
N LYS A 251 9.49 13.63 -40.02
CA LYS A 251 8.82 13.60 -41.34
C LYS A 251 8.40 12.19 -41.75
N ALA A 252 9.26 11.19 -41.55
CA ALA A 252 8.95 9.80 -41.87
C ALA A 252 7.79 9.28 -41.02
N LEU A 253 7.84 9.50 -39.70
CA LEU A 253 6.77 9.10 -38.79
C LEU A 253 5.44 9.79 -39.12
N MET A 254 5.44 11.10 -39.39
CA MET A 254 4.24 11.83 -39.80
C MET A 254 3.60 11.21 -41.05
N LYS A 255 4.40 10.90 -42.07
CA LYS A 255 3.92 10.25 -43.30
C LYS A 255 3.32 8.87 -43.01
N LEU A 256 4.04 8.02 -42.29
CA LEU A 256 3.60 6.65 -41.99
C LEU A 256 2.33 6.62 -41.13
N PHE A 257 2.21 7.49 -40.14
CA PHE A 257 0.98 7.60 -39.33
C PHE A 257 -0.20 8.14 -40.15
N SER A 258 0.03 9.12 -41.03
CA SER A 258 -1.01 9.67 -41.91
C SER A 258 -1.53 8.64 -42.92
N GLU A 259 -0.65 7.77 -43.42
CA GLU A 259 -0.98 6.65 -44.33
C GLU A 259 -1.48 5.40 -43.57
N ASN A 260 -1.60 5.47 -42.24
CA ASN A 260 -1.95 4.34 -41.35
C ASN A 260 -1.07 3.09 -41.54
N ARG A 261 0.21 3.26 -41.91
CA ARG A 261 1.19 2.19 -42.15
C ARG A 261 1.84 1.70 -40.86
N ARG A 262 1.01 1.25 -39.90
CA ARG A 262 1.44 0.81 -38.56
C ARG A 262 2.56 -0.24 -38.59
N PRO A 263 2.56 -1.26 -39.47
CA PRO A 263 3.67 -2.23 -39.54
C PRO A 263 5.03 -1.61 -39.90
N GLU A 264 5.04 -0.53 -40.67
CA GLU A 264 6.29 0.16 -41.04
C GLU A 264 6.76 1.10 -39.95
N VAL A 265 5.83 1.74 -39.24
CA VAL A 265 6.14 2.45 -37.99
C VAL A 265 6.83 1.49 -37.01
N THR A 266 6.28 0.29 -36.81
CA THR A 266 6.88 -0.74 -35.94
C THR A 266 8.31 -1.07 -36.35
N ARG A 267 8.56 -1.32 -37.65
CA ARG A 267 9.91 -1.63 -38.15
C ARG A 267 10.89 -0.46 -37.97
N LEU A 268 10.44 0.76 -38.28
CA LEU A 268 11.25 1.96 -38.10
C LEU A 268 11.62 2.16 -36.62
N LEU A 269 10.65 2.05 -35.72
CA LEU A 269 10.86 2.15 -34.28
C LEU A 269 11.81 1.06 -33.78
N HIS A 270 11.64 -0.19 -34.23
CA HIS A 270 12.54 -1.29 -33.87
C HIS A 270 13.99 -0.99 -34.26
N GLN A 271 14.21 -0.51 -35.48
CA GLN A 271 15.55 -0.18 -36.00
C GLN A 271 16.25 0.94 -35.20
N ILE A 272 15.51 1.98 -34.81
CA ILE A 272 16.11 3.15 -34.16
C ILE A 272 16.20 3.01 -32.63
N THR A 273 15.27 2.29 -32.00
CA THR A 273 15.21 2.17 -30.53
C THR A 273 15.89 0.91 -30.00
N GLY A 274 15.99 -0.15 -30.82
CA GLY A 274 16.44 -1.46 -30.36
C GLY A 274 15.50 -2.12 -29.34
N LEU A 275 14.26 -1.66 -29.23
CA LEU A 275 13.18 -2.37 -28.51
C LEU A 275 12.71 -3.57 -29.32
N ASP A 276 12.13 -4.58 -28.69
CA ASP A 276 11.53 -5.71 -29.41
C ASP A 276 10.35 -5.28 -30.29
N GLU A 277 10.07 -6.06 -31.35
CA GLU A 277 9.00 -5.75 -32.31
C GLU A 277 7.61 -5.69 -31.66
N VAL A 278 7.36 -6.46 -30.60
CA VAL A 278 6.07 -6.47 -29.90
C VAL A 278 5.83 -5.12 -29.23
N ARG A 279 6.81 -4.61 -28.46
CA ARG A 279 6.72 -3.27 -27.86
C ARG A 279 6.67 -2.16 -28.91
N CYS A 280 7.44 -2.27 -29.98
CA CYS A 280 7.36 -1.31 -31.09
C CYS A 280 5.98 -1.32 -31.74
N GLY A 281 5.35 -2.49 -31.86
CA GLY A 281 3.97 -2.63 -32.32
C GLY A 281 2.99 -1.97 -31.36
N GLN A 282 3.16 -2.17 -30.05
CA GLN A 282 2.35 -1.49 -29.04
C GLN A 282 2.49 0.04 -29.13
N ILE A 283 3.71 0.57 -29.32
CA ILE A 283 3.92 2.02 -29.55
C ILE A 283 3.21 2.48 -30.83
N ALA A 284 3.36 1.72 -31.93
CA ALA A 284 2.76 2.07 -33.20
C ALA A 284 1.23 2.08 -33.12
N HIS A 285 0.61 1.20 -32.34
CA HIS A 285 -0.85 1.11 -32.16
C HIS A 285 -1.39 1.90 -30.95
N ASP A 286 -0.52 2.55 -30.16
CA ASP A 286 -0.93 3.34 -28.99
C ASP A 286 -1.67 4.62 -29.42
N THR A 287 -2.98 4.64 -29.19
CA THR A 287 -3.84 5.79 -29.52
C THR A 287 -3.67 6.95 -28.54
N SER A 288 -3.16 6.70 -27.33
CA SER A 288 -2.91 7.76 -26.35
C SER A 288 -1.71 8.64 -26.73
N GLY A 289 -0.78 8.09 -27.51
CA GLY A 289 0.49 8.75 -27.84
C GLY A 289 1.49 8.83 -26.69
N ALA A 290 1.18 8.28 -25.50
CA ALA A 290 2.07 8.33 -24.34
C ALA A 290 3.40 7.61 -24.60
N ALA A 291 3.36 6.42 -25.20
CA ALA A 291 4.58 5.67 -25.52
C ALA A 291 5.40 6.36 -26.61
N LEU A 292 4.72 6.92 -27.61
CA LEU A 292 5.34 7.64 -28.71
C LEU A 292 6.00 8.95 -28.25
N PHE A 293 5.38 9.67 -27.31
CA PHE A 293 5.97 10.85 -26.68
C PHE A 293 7.36 10.55 -26.10
N VAL A 294 7.49 9.45 -25.34
CA VAL A 294 8.77 9.05 -24.73
C VAL A 294 9.84 8.84 -25.80
N VAL A 295 9.49 8.14 -26.89
CA VAL A 295 10.42 7.91 -28.00
C VAL A 295 10.85 9.23 -28.64
N LEU A 296 9.89 10.07 -29.03
CA LEU A 296 10.18 11.36 -29.67
C LEU A 296 11.07 12.23 -28.79
N ARG A 297 10.75 12.32 -27.50
CA ARG A 297 11.52 13.11 -26.55
C ARG A 297 12.92 12.56 -26.33
N ALA A 298 13.10 11.25 -26.30
CA ALA A 298 14.41 10.60 -26.14
C ALA A 298 15.33 10.81 -27.35
N PHE A 299 14.78 10.95 -28.56
CA PHE A 299 15.52 11.38 -29.77
C PHE A 299 15.81 12.88 -29.81
N GLY A 300 15.43 13.63 -28.78
CA GLY A 300 15.67 15.06 -28.71
C GLY A 300 14.69 15.90 -29.52
N CYS A 301 13.51 15.37 -29.87
CA CYS A 301 12.49 16.18 -30.56
C CYS A 301 12.10 17.39 -29.70
N SER A 302 11.93 18.53 -30.39
CA SER A 302 11.33 19.72 -29.81
C SER A 302 9.84 19.50 -29.54
N ALA A 303 9.23 20.32 -28.68
CA ALA A 303 7.78 20.32 -28.48
C ALA A 303 7.04 20.53 -29.81
N HIS A 304 7.56 21.41 -30.67
CA HIS A 304 6.95 21.74 -31.95
C HIS A 304 6.89 20.54 -32.91
N ASP A 305 7.99 19.82 -33.07
CA ASP A 305 8.05 18.70 -34.01
C ASP A 305 7.40 17.44 -33.43
N GLY A 306 7.58 17.21 -32.13
CA GLY A 306 6.97 16.08 -31.43
C GLY A 306 5.44 16.14 -31.44
N LEU A 307 4.85 17.32 -31.17
CA LEU A 307 3.40 17.50 -31.20
C LEU A 307 2.82 17.26 -32.59
N LYS A 308 3.51 17.64 -33.68
CA LYS A 308 3.06 17.33 -35.06
C LYS A 308 2.91 15.83 -35.27
N VAL A 309 3.93 15.05 -34.88
CA VAL A 309 3.88 13.58 -35.00
C VAL A 309 2.74 13.01 -34.15
N LEU A 310 2.59 13.48 -32.91
CA LEU A 310 1.52 13.03 -32.01
C LEU A 310 0.13 13.31 -32.58
N ILE A 311 -0.11 14.48 -33.18
CA ILE A 311 -1.39 14.82 -33.84
C ILE A 311 -1.78 13.79 -34.91
N HIS A 312 -0.81 13.29 -35.69
CA HIS A 312 -1.07 12.27 -36.70
C HIS A 312 -1.30 10.89 -36.06
N ALA A 313 -0.55 10.56 -35.00
CA ALA A 313 -0.66 9.28 -34.31
C ALA A 313 -1.98 9.12 -33.54
N THR A 314 -2.48 10.18 -32.90
CA THR A 314 -3.69 10.22 -32.05
C THR A 314 -4.92 10.75 -32.78
N SER A 315 -4.88 10.79 -34.12
CA SER A 315 -5.87 11.43 -35.01
C SER A 315 -7.31 10.89 -34.94
N HIS A 316 -7.60 9.89 -34.10
CA HIS A 316 -8.92 9.27 -33.94
C HIS A 316 -9.56 9.58 -32.57
N ASP A 317 -8.90 10.38 -31.73
CA ASP A 317 -9.38 10.72 -30.38
C ASP A 317 -10.26 11.99 -30.37
N GLU A 318 -11.40 11.92 -29.67
CA GLU A 318 -12.40 12.98 -29.51
C GLU A 318 -11.93 14.08 -28.55
N ASP A 319 -11.04 13.78 -27.60
CA ASP A 319 -10.56 14.70 -26.54
C ASP A 319 -9.17 15.33 -26.84
N ARG A 320 -8.84 15.47 -28.14
CA ARG A 320 -7.51 15.84 -28.65
C ARG A 320 -6.90 17.10 -28.01
N SER A 321 -7.70 18.13 -27.77
CA SER A 321 -7.19 19.42 -27.26
C SER A 321 -6.58 19.31 -25.86
N LYS A 322 -7.18 18.50 -24.96
CA LYS A 322 -6.68 18.30 -23.60
C LYS A 322 -5.40 17.46 -23.61
N ALA A 323 -5.39 16.37 -24.38
CA ALA A 323 -4.23 15.50 -24.53
C ALA A 323 -3.00 16.25 -25.09
N LEU A 324 -3.20 17.09 -26.12
CA LEU A 324 -2.10 17.88 -26.70
C LEU A 324 -1.53 18.92 -25.72
N ALA A 325 -2.39 19.57 -24.92
CA ALA A 325 -1.93 20.50 -23.89
C ALA A 325 -1.08 19.78 -22.82
N GLN A 326 -1.48 18.57 -22.44
CA GLN A 326 -0.71 17.72 -21.53
C GLN A 326 0.66 17.36 -22.12
N PHE A 327 0.72 16.90 -23.38
CA PHE A 327 1.99 16.60 -24.02
C PHE A 327 2.89 17.83 -24.21
N SER A 328 2.31 18.99 -24.51
CA SER A 328 3.07 20.25 -24.57
C SER A 328 3.79 20.52 -23.24
N THR A 329 3.07 20.36 -22.12
CA THR A 329 3.65 20.50 -20.78
C THR A 329 4.74 19.45 -20.54
N LEU A 330 4.52 18.20 -20.93
CA LEU A 330 5.52 17.14 -20.76
C LEU A 330 6.81 17.40 -21.57
N PHE A 331 6.72 17.97 -22.77
CA PHE A 331 7.92 18.35 -23.55
C PHE A 331 8.77 19.42 -22.85
N GLU A 332 8.14 20.30 -22.07
CA GLU A 332 8.81 21.33 -21.29
C GLU A 332 9.41 20.78 -19.98
N THR A 333 8.69 19.87 -19.31
CA THR A 333 9.07 19.43 -17.95
C THR A 333 9.92 18.15 -17.91
N VAL A 334 9.84 17.30 -18.93
CA VAL A 334 10.58 16.03 -18.99
C VAL A 334 11.81 16.20 -19.87
N SER A 335 12.99 15.86 -19.33
CA SER A 335 14.25 15.97 -20.06
C SER A 335 14.45 14.81 -21.06
N VAL A 336 15.28 15.04 -22.07
CA VAL A 336 15.72 14.00 -23.03
C VAL A 336 16.37 12.84 -22.27
N ASP A 337 17.24 13.15 -21.30
CA ASP A 337 17.94 12.17 -20.45
C ASP A 337 16.97 11.28 -19.67
N ALA A 338 15.90 11.85 -19.12
CA ALA A 338 14.92 11.09 -18.38
C ALA A 338 14.13 10.13 -19.30
N THR A 339 13.78 10.56 -20.51
CA THR A 339 13.13 9.69 -21.50
C THR A 339 14.06 8.63 -22.09
N ALA A 340 15.35 8.93 -22.25
CA ALA A 340 16.36 7.93 -22.61
C ALA A 340 16.51 6.86 -21.51
N PHE A 341 16.49 7.27 -20.24
CA PHE A 341 16.48 6.35 -19.11
C PHE A 341 15.22 5.49 -19.07
N LEU A 342 14.03 6.08 -19.29
CA LEU A 342 12.76 5.35 -19.39
C LEU A 342 12.78 4.31 -20.52
N MET A 343 13.33 4.66 -21.68
CA MET A 343 13.51 3.71 -22.79
C MET A 343 14.49 2.59 -22.43
N SER A 344 15.62 2.89 -21.78
CA SER A 344 16.52 1.85 -21.27
C SER A 344 15.84 0.94 -20.24
N ALA A 345 14.89 1.46 -19.46
CA ALA A 345 14.10 0.63 -18.53
C ALA A 345 13.20 -0.35 -19.28
N TRP A 346 12.59 0.07 -20.40
CA TRP A 346 11.85 -0.83 -21.27
C TRP A 346 12.73 -1.92 -21.88
N ARG A 347 13.99 -1.59 -22.20
CA ARG A 347 14.99 -2.56 -22.68
C ARG A 347 15.55 -3.48 -21.59
N GLY A 348 15.23 -3.20 -20.32
CA GLY A 348 15.78 -3.95 -19.17
C GLY A 348 17.25 -3.65 -18.89
N GLU A 349 17.78 -2.53 -19.37
CA GLU A 349 19.20 -2.15 -19.25
C GLU A 349 19.54 -1.42 -17.94
N VAL A 350 18.52 -0.93 -17.23
CA VAL A 350 18.70 -0.13 -16.00
C VAL A 350 17.92 -0.71 -14.83
N ASN A 351 18.48 -0.53 -13.63
CA ASN A 351 17.82 -0.88 -12.39
C ASN A 351 17.09 0.34 -11.81
N LEU A 352 15.76 0.34 -11.87
CA LEU A 352 14.95 1.46 -11.36
C LEU A 352 15.06 1.67 -9.86
N LEU A 353 15.52 0.67 -9.11
CA LEU A 353 15.73 0.82 -7.67
C LEU A 353 16.85 1.80 -7.35
N ASP A 354 17.75 2.09 -8.30
CA ASP A 354 18.70 3.19 -8.16
C ASP A 354 18.00 4.54 -8.02
N MET A 355 16.78 4.70 -8.57
CA MET A 355 15.99 5.91 -8.43
C MET A 355 15.51 6.19 -7.00
N THR A 356 15.61 5.20 -6.10
CA THR A 356 15.29 5.38 -4.68
C THR A 356 16.39 6.10 -3.90
N LYS A 357 17.60 6.21 -4.49
CA LYS A 357 18.73 6.97 -3.91
C LYS A 357 18.33 8.45 -3.77
N PRO A 358 18.77 9.13 -2.68
CA PRO A 358 18.37 10.51 -2.41
C PRO A 358 18.62 11.48 -3.57
N GLU A 359 19.72 11.30 -4.29
CA GLU A 359 20.14 12.13 -5.43
C GLU A 359 19.20 12.04 -6.65
N TYR A 360 18.44 10.96 -6.77
CA TYR A 360 17.50 10.75 -7.87
C TYR A 360 16.05 10.83 -7.42
N ARG A 361 15.75 11.26 -6.19
CA ARG A 361 14.36 11.47 -5.78
C ARG A 361 13.80 12.73 -6.42
N PRO A 362 12.48 12.79 -6.67
CA PRO A 362 11.84 14.03 -7.10
C PRO A 362 12.18 15.14 -6.10
N PHE A 363 12.45 16.33 -6.62
CA PHE A 363 12.68 17.49 -5.76
C PHE A 363 11.37 17.80 -5.03
N GLU A 364 11.32 17.60 -3.71
CA GLU A 364 10.19 18.03 -2.87
C GLU A 364 10.21 19.56 -2.73
N GLY A 365 9.91 20.26 -3.82
CA GLY A 365 9.66 21.70 -3.80
C GLY A 365 8.38 21.99 -3.03
N GLY A 366 8.51 22.33 -1.74
CA GLY A 366 7.42 22.94 -0.97
C GLY A 366 6.73 22.07 0.08
N ARG A 367 7.48 21.42 0.96
CA ARG A 367 7.07 21.43 2.38
C ARG A 367 8.01 22.39 3.08
N LEU A 368 7.48 23.50 3.57
CA LEU A 368 8.17 24.37 4.52
C LEU A 368 8.74 23.46 5.61
N ARG A 369 10.05 23.21 5.55
CA ARG A 369 10.78 22.75 6.72
C ARG A 369 10.43 23.75 7.81
N PRO A 370 9.86 23.35 8.97
CA PRO A 370 10.01 24.21 10.12
C PRO A 370 11.52 24.48 10.23
N PRO A 371 11.95 25.75 10.33
CA PRO A 371 13.36 26.04 10.45
C PRO A 371 13.92 25.18 11.58
N PRO A 372 15.13 24.61 11.42
CA PRO A 372 15.76 23.91 12.53
C PRO A 372 15.71 24.84 13.74
N PRO A 373 15.38 24.35 14.96
CA PRO A 373 15.39 25.19 16.14
C PRO A 373 16.76 25.86 16.17
N GLN A 374 16.78 27.17 15.92
CA GLN A 374 17.97 27.97 16.09
C GLN A 374 18.23 27.93 17.59
N THR A 375 19.09 27.01 18.01
CA THR A 375 19.86 27.20 19.22
C THR A 375 20.59 28.51 18.99
N ARG A 376 20.03 29.60 19.51
CA ARG A 376 20.74 30.85 19.67
C ARG A 376 21.90 30.53 20.60
N GLU A 377 23.03 30.13 20.03
CA GLU A 377 24.31 30.27 20.70
C GLU A 377 24.46 31.77 20.95
N ARG A 378 24.08 32.18 22.15
CA ARG A 378 24.30 33.55 22.63
C ARG A 378 25.80 33.78 22.60
N ASN A 379 26.26 34.54 21.62
CA ASN A 379 27.65 34.93 21.52
C ASN A 379 27.91 35.97 22.62
N PRO A 380 28.71 35.66 23.66
CA PRO A 380 28.88 36.51 24.85
C PRO A 380 29.48 37.87 24.51
N ILE A 381 30.16 37.98 23.37
CA ILE A 381 30.74 39.23 22.85
C ILE A 381 29.64 40.20 22.41
N VAL A 382 28.54 39.68 21.85
CA VAL A 382 27.40 40.50 21.39
C VAL A 382 26.61 41.02 22.59
N GLU A 383 26.45 40.21 23.65
CA GLU A 383 25.79 40.64 24.89
C GLU A 383 26.62 41.73 25.62
N GLN A 384 27.95 41.58 25.66
CA GLN A 384 28.85 42.62 26.21
C GLN A 384 28.82 43.92 25.39
N ALA A 385 28.72 43.84 24.06
CA ALA A 385 28.61 45.03 23.21
C ALA A 385 27.29 45.78 23.42
N ILE A 386 26.18 45.05 23.60
CA ILE A 386 24.87 45.62 23.89
C ILE A 386 24.86 46.29 25.27
N GLU A 387 25.49 45.69 26.28
CA GLU A 387 25.58 46.27 27.62
C GLU A 387 26.49 47.52 27.66
N ALA A 388 27.58 47.54 26.88
CA ALA A 388 28.44 48.70 26.74
C ALA A 388 27.73 49.88 26.06
N LEU A 389 26.93 49.63 25.03
CA LEU A 389 26.12 50.64 24.35
C LEU A 389 25.01 51.20 25.26
N ALA A 390 24.39 50.35 26.08
CA ALA A 390 23.38 50.78 27.06
C ALA A 390 23.96 51.75 28.11
N ARG A 391 25.21 51.53 28.56
CA ARG A 391 25.89 52.42 29.52
C ARG A 391 26.31 53.77 28.92
N ILE A 392 26.49 53.85 27.61
CA ILE A 392 26.80 55.11 26.91
C ILE A 392 25.52 55.95 26.72
N GLY A 393 24.37 55.31 26.49
CA GLY A 393 23.07 55.98 26.35
C GLY A 393 22.56 56.65 27.63
N THR A 394 22.99 56.21 28.81
CA THR A 394 22.52 56.76 30.11
C THR A 394 23.35 57.92 30.66
N ARG A 395 24.38 58.39 29.94
CA ARG A 395 25.19 59.57 30.33
C ARG A 395 24.92 60.84 29.50
N ALA A 396 23.95 60.79 28.60
CA ALA A 396 23.43 61.95 27.89
C ALA A 396 21.94 62.14 28.25
N SER A 397 21.68 62.51 29.50
CA SER A 397 20.41 63.06 29.99
C SER A 397 20.70 63.95 31.18
#